data_AF-V5GDL8-F1
#
_entry.id   AF-V5GDL8-F1
#
_cell.length_a   1.000
_cell.length_b   1.000
_cell.length_c   1.000
_cell.angle_alpha   90.00
_cell.angle_beta   90.00
_cell.angle_gamma   90.00
#
_symmetry.space_group_name_H-M   'P 1'
#
loop_
_entity.id
_entity.type
_entity.pdbx_description
1 polymer ?
#
loop_
_entity_poly.entity_id
_entity_poly.type
_entity_poly.pdbx_seq_one_letter_code
_entity_poly.pdbx_strand_id
1 'polypeptide(L)'
;MDALSASEQRELASRMEKKQMKEFMGMYSRLVQRCFDDCVNDFTTKSLVSREESCVMRCVDKHLKASARLGERFQEQNAAMMQSESRLYDDNSMAAAAPHPTPPERAVLPLPLLDTPRALLIISTRTRFLSAFDG
;
A
#
# COMPACT_ATOMS: atom_id res chain seq x y z
N MET A 1 -22.15 2.67 -24.02
CA MET A 1 -22.03 1.92 -22.77
C MET A 1 -22.73 0.59 -23.00
N ASP A 2 -22.01 -0.40 -23.55
CA ASP A 2 -22.59 -1.69 -23.87
C ASP A 2 -23.02 -2.41 -22.57
N ALA A 3 -24.31 -2.73 -22.49
CA ALA A 3 -24.88 -3.41 -21.34
C ALA A 3 -24.34 -4.84 -21.29
N LEU A 4 -23.68 -5.19 -20.19
CA LEU A 4 -23.18 -6.54 -19.93
C LEU A 4 -24.31 -7.58 -20.07
N SER A 5 -24.03 -8.70 -20.73
CA SER A 5 -24.96 -9.83 -20.80
C SER A 5 -25.17 -10.45 -19.42
N ALA A 6 -26.30 -11.14 -19.23
CA ALA A 6 -26.64 -11.79 -17.96
C ALA A 6 -25.58 -12.82 -17.50
N SER A 7 -24.88 -13.46 -18.44
CA SER A 7 -23.75 -14.36 -18.14
C SER A 7 -22.53 -13.60 -17.63
N GLU A 8 -22.20 -12.46 -18.25
CA GLU A 8 -21.05 -11.64 -17.87
C GLU A 8 -21.26 -10.98 -16.50
N GLN A 9 -22.49 -10.57 -16.18
CA GLN A 9 -22.84 -10.04 -14.86
C GLN A 9 -22.63 -11.07 -13.74
N ARG A 10 -22.97 -12.34 -13.97
CA ARG A 10 -22.74 -13.42 -13.00
C ARG A 10 -21.25 -13.70 -12.81
N GLU A 11 -20.49 -13.73 -13.90
CA GLU A 11 -19.04 -13.90 -13.82
C GLU A 11 -18.38 -12.73 -13.09
N LEU A 12 -18.78 -11.51 -13.40
CA LEU A 12 -18.30 -10.30 -12.74
C LEU A 12 -18.61 -10.33 -11.24
N ALA A 13 -19.83 -10.69 -10.86
CA ALA A 13 -20.21 -10.84 -9.45
C ALA A 13 -19.30 -11.85 -8.73
N SER A 14 -19.07 -13.03 -9.31
CA SER A 14 -18.17 -14.03 -8.73
C SER A 14 -16.73 -13.54 -8.61
N ARG A 15 -16.23 -12.79 -9.61
CA ARG A 15 -14.90 -12.19 -9.57
C ARG A 15 -14.81 -11.11 -8.49
N MET A 16 -15.85 -10.30 -8.32
CA MET A 16 -15.91 -9.28 -7.27
C MET A 16 -15.90 -9.91 -5.88
N GLU A 17 -16.70 -10.94 -5.62
CA GLU A 17 -16.69 -11.65 -4.33
C GLU A 17 -15.31 -12.22 -3.98
N LYS A 18 -14.65 -12.88 -4.93
CA LYS A 18 -13.28 -13.40 -4.75
C LYS A 18 -12.29 -12.28 -4.44
N LYS A 19 -12.44 -11.13 -5.10
CA LYS A 19 -11.60 -9.95 -4.86
C LYS A 19 -11.82 -9.41 -3.45
N GLN A 20 -13.06 -9.26 -3.00
CA GLN A 20 -13.39 -8.82 -1.63
C GLN A 20 -12.74 -9.71 -0.58
N MET A 21 -12.81 -11.04 -0.75
CA MET A 21 -12.17 -11.98 0.18
C MET A 21 -10.65 -11.83 0.21
N LYS A 22 -10.01 -11.70 -0.96
CA LYS A 22 -8.56 -11.51 -1.07
C LYS A 22 -8.13 -10.20 -0.41
N GLU A 23 -8.88 -9.13 -0.59
CA GLU A 23 -8.62 -7.83 0.02
C GLU A 23 -8.76 -7.89 1.54
N PHE A 24 -9.80 -8.56 2.04
CA PHE A 24 -9.99 -8.80 3.47
C PHE A 24 -8.81 -9.57 4.08
N MET A 25 -8.35 -10.65 3.44
CA MET A 25 -7.20 -11.42 3.92
C MET A 25 -5.92 -10.58 3.92
N GLY A 26 -5.73 -9.73 2.91
CA GLY A 26 -4.62 -8.78 2.87
C GLY A 26 -4.68 -7.75 4.01
N MET A 27 -5.87 -7.22 4.31
CA MET A 27 -6.09 -6.31 5.44
C MET A 27 -5.80 -7.02 6.77
N TYR A 28 -6.32 -8.22 6.96
CA TYR A 28 -6.12 -9.02 8.17
C TYR A 28 -4.63 -9.28 8.42
N SER A 29 -3.87 -9.71 7.41
CA SER A 29 -2.44 -9.97 7.54
C SER A 29 -1.66 -8.72 7.95
N ARG A 30 -1.96 -7.55 7.35
CA ARG A 30 -1.33 -6.28 7.73
C ARG A 30 -1.69 -5.82 9.14
N LEU A 31 -2.94 -6.03 9.54
CA LEU A 31 -3.41 -5.74 10.89
C LEU A 31 -2.65 -6.55 11.93
N VAL A 32 -2.54 -7.87 11.70
CA VAL A 32 -1.82 -8.78 12.61
C VAL A 32 -0.36 -8.39 12.72
N GLN A 33 0.34 -8.15 11.60
CA GLN A 33 1.73 -7.69 11.62
C GLN A 33 1.90 -6.38 12.41
N ARG A 34 1.08 -5.37 12.12
CA ARG A 34 1.19 -4.08 12.81
C ARG A 34 0.97 -4.20 14.32
N CYS A 35 -0.07 -4.92 14.75
CA CYS A 35 -0.33 -5.06 16.18
C CYS A 35 0.72 -5.93 16.86
N PHE A 36 1.33 -6.88 16.16
CA PHE A 36 2.48 -7.62 16.67
C PHE A 36 3.68 -6.69 16.87
N ASP A 37 4.08 -5.93 15.84
CA ASP A 37 5.23 -5.02 15.88
C ASP A 37 5.08 -3.91 16.93
N ASP A 38 3.86 -3.41 17.14
CA ASP A 38 3.59 -2.30 18.07
C ASP A 38 3.39 -2.76 19.53
N CYS A 39 2.82 -3.95 19.75
CA CYS A 39 2.38 -4.37 21.08
C CYS A 39 3.16 -5.53 21.70
N VAL A 40 3.79 -6.41 20.90
CA VAL A 40 4.50 -7.58 21.40
C VAL A 40 5.99 -7.25 21.45
N ASN A 41 6.47 -6.93 22.64
CA ASN A 41 7.83 -6.45 22.85
C ASN A 41 8.58 -7.19 23.97
N ASP A 42 7.89 -8.04 24.73
CA ASP A 42 8.50 -8.89 25.72
C ASP A 42 8.57 -10.34 25.22
N PHE A 43 9.80 -10.83 25.04
CA PHE A 43 10.07 -12.19 24.59
C PHE A 43 10.57 -13.11 25.71
N THR A 44 10.36 -12.75 26.97
CA THR A 44 10.73 -13.58 28.12
C THR A 44 9.79 -14.77 28.33
N THR A 45 8.55 -14.71 27.82
CA THR A 45 7.54 -15.77 27.91
C THR A 45 6.98 -16.16 26.55
N LYS A 46 6.51 -17.41 26.43
CA LYS A 46 5.86 -17.92 25.22
C LYS A 46 4.41 -17.47 25.04
N SER A 47 3.82 -16.87 26.07
CA SER A 47 2.45 -16.36 26.09
C SER A 47 2.49 -14.84 26.25
N LEU A 48 1.50 -14.16 25.70
CA LEU A 48 1.31 -12.73 25.90
C LEU A 48 1.11 -12.44 27.38
N VAL A 49 1.70 -11.36 27.86
CA VAL A 49 1.41 -10.83 29.21
C VAL A 49 0.18 -9.91 29.15
N SER A 50 -0.50 -9.71 30.28
CA SER A 50 -1.76 -8.94 30.34
C SER A 50 -1.68 -7.52 29.74
N ARG A 51 -0.50 -6.89 29.79
CA ARG A 51 -0.23 -5.60 29.17
C ARG A 51 -0.26 -5.67 27.63
N GLU A 52 0.34 -6.71 27.05
CA GLU A 52 0.38 -6.92 25.61
C GLU A 52 -1.00 -7.30 25.08
N GLU A 53 -1.72 -8.18 25.79
CA GLU A 53 -3.11 -8.53 25.47
C GLU A 53 -4.00 -7.28 25.41
N SER A 54 -3.91 -6.43 26.42
CA SER A 54 -4.64 -5.15 26.47
C SER A 54 -4.24 -4.20 25.33
N CYS A 55 -2.95 -4.19 24.95
CA CYS A 55 -2.46 -3.38 23.84
C CYS A 55 -3.01 -3.88 22.50
N VAL A 56 -2.95 -5.20 22.24
CA VAL A 56 -3.43 -5.81 21.00
C VAL A 56 -4.92 -5.53 20.79
N MET A 57 -5.75 -5.67 21.84
CA MET A 57 -7.18 -5.36 21.74
C MET A 57 -7.44 -3.89 21.34
N ARG A 58 -6.70 -2.95 21.95
CA ARG A 58 -6.80 -1.53 21.59
C ARG A 58 -6.25 -1.23 20.20
N CYS A 59 -5.18 -1.91 19.79
CA CYS A 59 -4.58 -1.78 18.46
C CYS A 59 -5.58 -2.18 17.37
N VAL A 60 -6.23 -3.33 17.53
CA VAL A 60 -7.24 -3.82 16.60
C VAL A 60 -8.41 -2.85 16.48
N ASP A 61 -8.98 -2.43 17.61
CA ASP A 61 -10.07 -1.45 17.63
C ASP A 61 -9.69 -0.14 16.93
N LYS A 62 -8.49 0.38 17.24
CA LYS A 62 -7.99 1.61 16.64
C LYS A 62 -7.82 1.45 15.14
N HIS A 63 -7.28 0.33 14.67
CA HIS A 63 -7.04 0.10 13.25
C HIS A 63 -8.34 -0.02 12.46
N LEU A 64 -9.33 -0.76 12.97
CA LEU A 64 -10.61 -0.92 12.30
C LEU A 64 -11.39 0.40 12.24
N LYS A 65 -11.45 1.15 13.34
CA LYS A 65 -12.09 2.48 13.38
C LYS A 65 -11.38 3.47 12.46
N ALA A 66 -10.05 3.46 12.43
CA ALA A 66 -9.27 4.30 11.52
C ALA A 66 -9.53 3.93 10.06
N SER A 67 -9.54 2.64 9.73
CA SER A 67 -9.80 2.16 8.37
C SER A 67 -11.20 2.54 7.89
N ALA A 68 -12.22 2.40 8.75
CA ALA A 68 -13.59 2.82 8.43
C ALA A 68 -13.68 4.33 8.17
N ARG A 69 -13.08 5.14 9.05
CA ARG A 69 -13.08 6.60 8.91
C ARG A 69 -12.33 7.05 7.64
N LEU A 70 -11.18 6.45 7.35
CA LEU A 70 -10.43 6.73 6.12
C LEU A 70 -11.23 6.31 4.89
N GLY A 71 -11.96 5.20 4.95
CA GLY A 71 -12.85 4.75 3.88
C GLY A 71 -13.94 5.77 3.56
N GLU A 72 -14.62 6.30 4.58
CA GLU A 72 -15.64 7.34 4.41
C GLU A 72 -15.05 8.60 3.76
N ARG A 73 -13.93 9.11 4.27
CA ARG A 73 -13.28 10.31 3.71
C ARG A 73 -12.79 10.07 2.28
N PHE A 74 -12.30 8.88 1.97
CA PHE A 74 -11.89 8.52 0.62
C PHE A 74 -13.08 8.54 -0.35
N GLN A 75 -14.25 8.04 0.05
CA GLN A 75 -15.46 8.10 -0.76
C GLN A 75 -15.90 9.53 -1.05
N GLU A 76 -15.88 10.40 -0.04
CA GLU A 76 -16.18 11.84 -0.20
C GLU A 76 -15.23 12.52 -1.21
N GLN A 77 -13.93 12.28 -1.07
CA GLN A 77 -12.92 12.88 -1.94
C GLN A 77 -12.98 12.31 -3.37
N ASN A 78 -13.19 11.00 -3.52
CA ASN A 78 -13.32 10.37 -4.82
C ASN A 78 -14.55 10.90 -5.58
N ALA A 79 -15.67 11.12 -4.88
CA ALA A 79 -16.86 11.74 -5.47
C ALA A 79 -16.62 13.21 -5.88
N ALA A 80 -15.94 14.00 -5.04
CA ALA A 80 -15.57 15.38 -5.35
C ALA A 80 -14.62 15.47 -6.55
N MET A 81 -13.65 14.54 -6.66
CA MET A 81 -12.73 14.46 -7.79
C MET A 81 -13.48 14.15 -9.09
N MET A 82 -14.36 13.15 -9.11
CA MET A 82 -15.21 12.86 -10.29
C MET A 82 -16.10 14.06 -10.69
N GLN A 83 -16.62 14.82 -9.73
CA GLN A 83 -17.41 16.03 -10.02
C GLN A 83 -16.55 17.17 -10.57
N SER A 84 -15.32 17.33 -10.08
CA SER A 84 -14.37 18.32 -10.60
C SER A 84 -13.91 17.99 -12.01
N GLU A 85 -13.73 16.71 -12.33
CA GLU A 85 -13.43 16.22 -13.69
C GLU A 85 -14.59 16.52 -14.65
N SER A 86 -15.84 16.31 -14.22
CA SER A 86 -17.01 16.67 -15.02
C SER A 86 -17.21 18.18 -15.19
N ARG A 87 -16.83 19.00 -14.20
CA ARG A 87 -16.91 20.47 -14.33
C ARG A 87 -15.87 21.06 -15.29
N LEU A 88 -14.72 20.39 -15.46
CA LEU A 88 -13.75 20.76 -16.49
C LEU A 88 -14.29 20.47 -17.92
N TYR A 89 -15.23 19.52 -18.04
CA TYR A 89 -15.89 19.21 -19.32
C TYR A 89 -16.98 20.23 -19.70
N ASP A 90 -17.62 20.89 -18.74
CA ASP A 90 -18.68 21.88 -19.00
C ASP A 90 -18.17 23.32 -19.31
N ASP A 91 -16.99 23.72 -18.83
CA ASP A 91 -16.45 25.07 -19.10
C ASP A 91 -15.85 25.21 -20.52
N ASN A 92 -15.47 24.11 -21.17
CA ASN A 92 -14.81 24.14 -22.47
C ASN A 92 -15.77 23.82 -23.63
N SER A 93 -16.64 24.78 -23.95
CA SER A 93 -17.40 24.79 -25.21
C SER A 93 -16.59 25.28 -26.42
N MET A 94 -15.26 25.46 -26.35
CA MET A 94 -14.47 25.69 -27.57
C MET A 94 -12.95 25.45 -27.41
N ALA A 95 -12.51 24.19 -27.39
CA ALA A 95 -11.21 23.77 -27.98
C ALA A 95 -11.04 22.26 -27.86
N ALA A 96 -10.77 21.62 -29.00
CA ALA A 96 -10.55 20.20 -29.14
C ALA A 96 -9.23 19.70 -28.50
N ALA A 97 -9.21 18.37 -28.29
CA ALA A 97 -8.09 17.48 -27.97
C ALA A 97 -7.75 17.29 -26.48
N ALA A 98 -8.02 16.06 -26.02
CA ALA A 98 -7.65 15.51 -24.72
C ALA A 98 -6.12 15.43 -24.51
N PRO A 99 -5.69 15.27 -23.25
CA PRO A 99 -5.23 13.93 -22.89
C PRO A 99 -5.89 13.41 -21.60
N HIS A 100 -6.31 12.16 -21.69
CA HIS A 100 -6.70 11.27 -20.60
C HIS A 100 -5.63 11.22 -19.49
N PRO A 101 -6.00 11.09 -18.20
CA PRO A 101 -5.06 10.60 -17.19
C PRO A 101 -4.96 9.07 -17.31
N THR A 102 -3.86 8.57 -17.85
CA THR A 102 -3.49 7.16 -17.66
C THR A 102 -3.31 6.88 -16.16
N PRO A 103 -3.76 5.71 -15.63
CA PRO A 103 -3.36 5.29 -14.30
C PRO A 103 -1.83 5.24 -14.21
N PRO A 104 -1.21 5.46 -13.03
CA PRO A 104 0.23 5.29 -12.90
C PRO A 104 0.56 3.83 -13.21
N GLU A 105 1.05 3.60 -14.43
CA GLU A 105 1.74 2.39 -14.80
C GLU A 105 2.87 2.22 -13.77
N ARG A 106 2.87 1.08 -13.09
CA ARG A 106 3.98 0.70 -12.23
C ARG A 106 5.24 0.81 -13.07
N ALA A 107 6.11 1.76 -12.73
CA ALA A 107 7.49 1.77 -13.17
C ALA A 107 8.14 0.49 -12.65
N VAL A 108 8.02 -0.59 -13.41
CA VAL A 108 9.02 -1.65 -13.44
C VAL A 108 10.23 -0.96 -14.04
N LEU A 109 11.14 -0.48 -13.18
CA LEU A 109 12.44 -0.04 -13.66
C LEU A 109 13.05 -1.23 -14.42
N PRO A 110 13.52 -1.04 -15.66
CA PRO A 110 14.46 -1.99 -16.22
C PRO A 110 15.71 -1.95 -15.33
N LEU A 111 16.05 -3.09 -14.73
CA LEU A 111 17.39 -3.27 -14.17
C LEU A 111 18.39 -2.98 -15.30
N PRO A 112 19.29 -1.99 -15.16
CA PRO A 112 20.47 -2.00 -16.00
C PRO A 112 21.39 -3.07 -15.43
N LEU A 113 21.49 -4.20 -16.13
CA LEU A 113 22.80 -4.82 -16.24
C LEU A 113 23.70 -3.76 -16.87
N LEU A 114 24.69 -3.25 -16.13
CA LEU A 114 26.11 -3.51 -16.40
C LEU A 114 27.03 -2.52 -15.65
N ASP A 115 28.08 -3.09 -15.08
CA ASP A 115 29.40 -2.52 -14.81
C ASP A 115 29.64 -1.46 -13.71
N THR A 116 30.27 -1.97 -12.65
CA THR A 116 31.18 -1.32 -11.69
C THR A 116 32.21 -0.38 -12.36
N PRO A 117 32.62 0.75 -11.74
CA PRO A 117 33.65 0.71 -10.68
C PRO A 117 33.55 1.87 -9.67
N ARG A 118 32.46 1.97 -8.89
CA ARG A 118 32.43 2.82 -7.67
C ARG A 118 32.43 2.03 -6.36
N ALA A 119 32.31 0.70 -6.44
CA ALA A 119 32.40 -0.19 -5.28
C ALA A 119 33.84 -0.42 -4.76
N LEU A 120 34.88 -0.12 -5.56
CA LEU A 120 36.27 -0.33 -5.12
C LEU A 120 36.82 0.78 -4.20
N LEU A 121 36.19 1.97 -4.13
CA LEU A 121 36.70 3.06 -3.28
C LEU A 121 36.24 2.98 -1.82
N ILE A 122 35.18 2.23 -1.50
CA ILE A 122 34.73 2.04 -0.10
C ILE A 122 35.38 0.82 0.55
N ILE A 123 35.86 -0.15 -0.22
CA ILE A 123 36.60 -1.31 0.32
C ILE A 123 38.05 -0.93 0.66
N SER A 124 38.68 0.03 -0.03
CA SER A 124 40.07 0.45 0.24
C SER A 124 40.26 1.24 1.54
N THR A 125 39.27 2.02 2.00
CA THR A 125 39.38 2.78 3.25
C THR A 125 39.10 1.94 4.50
N ARG A 126 38.37 0.82 4.37
CA ARG A 126 38.15 -0.10 5.50
C ARG A 126 39.37 -0.99 5.79
N THR A 127 40.22 -1.29 4.81
CA THR A 127 41.43 -2.09 5.02
C THR A 127 42.60 -1.30 5.63
N ARG A 128 42.59 0.04 5.60
CA ARG A 128 43.60 0.85 6.33
C ARG A 128 43.26 1.12 7.79
N PHE A 129 41.99 0.97 8.19
CA PHE A 129 41.59 1.24 9.58
C PHE A 129 41.82 0.04 10.51
N LEU A 130 41.95 -1.18 9.97
CA LEU A 130 42.16 -2.39 10.78
C LEU A 130 43.64 -2.71 11.08
N SER A 131 44.59 -1.94 10.53
CA SER A 131 46.03 -2.09 10.81
C SER A 131 46.61 -1.01 11.75
N ALA A 132 45.76 -0.21 12.40
CA ALA A 132 46.17 0.86 13.31
C ALA A 132 45.75 0.62 14.78
N PHE A 133 45.31 -0.59 15.13
CA PHE A 133 44.85 -0.94 16.48
C PHE A 133 45.55 -2.17 17.08
N ASP A 134 46.69 -2.57 16.50
CA ASP A 134 47.58 -3.63 17.01
C ASP A 134 49.02 -3.10 17.14
N GLY A 135 49.17 -2.03 17.93
CA GLY A 135 50.43 -1.40 18.29
C GLY A 135 50.29 -0.59 19.56
#